data_AF-A0A3D2YTX3-F1
#
_entry.id   AF-A0A3D2YTX3-F1
#
_cell.length_a   1.000
_cell.length_b   1.000
_cell.length_c   1.000
_cell.angle_alpha   90.00
_cell.angle_beta   90.00
_cell.angle_gamma   90.00
#
_symmetry.space_group_name_H-M   'P 1'
#
loop_
_entity.id
_entity.type
_entity.pdbx_description
1 polymer ?
#
loop_
_entity_poly.entity_id
_entity_poly.type
_entity_poly.pdbx_seq_one_letter_code
_entity_poly.pdbx_strand_id
1 'polypeptide(L)'
;FWGFKLEEASRATAIFHVFPVFVAIIAVIWLGEELVPGQWTAIIVIVAGAFLVSYRRRPEGASSRFSQAFPILIAASLITACSHVFAKSALDDGLTVWMTYSIRTGSMAVAFAALAKPQGFIQMIPVLRSWRTVGLIVAGDFIMAPIASISLNWATSLGAISLVAALAATRPFFVFMVSSLFSTQRIRLLNEPLERETISLKLAALAMIVGGIAALSLL
;
A
#
# COMPACT_ATOMS: atom_id res chain seq x y z
N PHE A 1 -8.82 -3.39 7.35
CA PHE A 1 -9.95 -4.30 7.03
C PHE A 1 -11.32 -3.69 7.26
N TRP A 2 -11.61 -3.07 8.42
CA TRP A 2 -12.96 -2.57 8.68
C TRP A 2 -13.40 -1.44 7.71
N GLY A 3 -12.53 -0.46 7.44
CA GLY A 3 -12.82 0.59 6.45
C GLY A 3 -13.13 0.05 5.04
N PHE A 4 -12.46 -1.04 4.63
CA PHE A 4 -12.72 -1.72 3.35
C PHE A 4 -14.09 -2.43 3.28
N LYS A 5 -14.76 -2.67 4.42
CA LYS A 5 -16.13 -3.21 4.43
C LYS A 5 -17.18 -2.11 4.25
N LEU A 6 -16.82 -0.87 4.52
CA LEU A 6 -17.71 0.28 4.54
C LEU A 6 -17.58 1.15 3.27
N GLU A 7 -16.57 0.89 2.45
CA GLU A 7 -16.26 1.65 1.23
C GLU A 7 -15.88 0.72 0.08
N GLU A 8 -16.05 1.20 -1.15
CA GLU A 8 -15.50 0.53 -2.34
C GLU A 8 -13.99 0.35 -2.21
N ALA A 9 -13.49 -0.84 -2.55
CA ALA A 9 -12.08 -1.20 -2.35
C ALA A 9 -11.10 -0.21 -3.01
N SER A 10 -11.43 0.32 -4.19
CA SER A 10 -10.61 1.30 -4.90
C SER A 10 -10.48 2.62 -4.11
N ARG A 11 -11.61 3.13 -3.58
CA ARG A 11 -11.65 4.36 -2.79
C ARG A 11 -10.99 4.17 -1.42
N ALA A 12 -11.23 3.01 -0.79
CA ALA A 12 -10.58 2.66 0.45
C ALA A 12 -9.05 2.61 0.31
N THR A 13 -8.58 2.00 -0.78
CA THR A 13 -7.16 1.93 -1.11
C THR A 13 -6.57 3.31 -1.33
N ALA A 14 -7.27 4.18 -2.08
CA ALA A 14 -6.82 5.54 -2.38
C ALA A 14 -6.67 6.38 -1.11
N ILE A 15 -7.65 6.34 -0.20
CA ILE A 15 -7.60 7.05 1.09
C ILE A 15 -6.47 6.49 1.97
N PHE A 16 -6.31 5.16 2.00
CA PHE A 16 -5.26 4.51 2.79
C PHE A 16 -3.84 4.86 2.29
N HIS A 17 -3.66 5.05 0.98
CA HIS A 17 -2.36 5.39 0.37
C HIS A 17 -1.92 6.84 0.58
N VAL A 18 -2.63 7.62 1.41
CA VAL A 18 -2.15 8.92 1.90
C VAL A 18 -1.05 8.75 2.96
N PHE A 19 -0.84 7.54 3.49
CA PHE A 19 0.19 7.25 4.51
C PHE A 19 1.60 7.81 4.23
N PRO A 20 2.14 7.88 2.99
CA PRO A 20 3.48 8.42 2.74
C PRO A 20 3.63 9.89 3.12
N VAL A 21 2.55 10.68 2.99
CA VAL A 21 2.54 12.08 3.44
C VAL A 21 2.68 12.14 4.95
N PHE A 22 1.94 11.28 5.68
CA PHE A 22 2.08 11.18 7.13
C PHE A 22 3.47 10.68 7.54
N VAL A 23 4.05 9.71 6.81
CA VAL A 23 5.42 9.25 7.07
C VAL A 23 6.40 10.41 6.94
N ALA A 24 6.32 11.20 5.87
CA ALA A 24 7.22 12.33 5.66
C ALA A 24 7.12 13.36 6.79
N ILE A 25 5.90 13.73 7.19
CA ILE A 25 5.68 14.68 8.29
C ILE A 25 6.25 14.13 9.61
N ILE A 26 5.93 12.89 9.96
CA ILE A 26 6.36 12.30 11.22
C ILE A 26 7.89 12.08 11.22
N ALA A 27 8.48 11.66 10.10
CA ALA A 27 9.92 11.43 9.99
C ALA A 27 10.72 12.73 10.15
N VAL A 28 10.26 13.84 9.56
CA VAL A 28 10.91 15.16 9.75
C VAL A 28 10.84 15.59 11.22
N ILE A 29 9.69 15.41 11.89
CA ILE A 29 9.50 15.85 13.28
C ILE A 29 10.23 14.94 14.28
N TRP A 30 10.19 13.63 14.06
CA TRP A 30 10.62 12.63 15.04
C TRP A 30 12.03 12.09 14.80
N LEU A 31 12.38 11.84 13.53
CA LEU A 31 13.70 11.31 13.15
C LEU A 31 14.67 12.42 12.74
N GLY A 32 14.20 13.67 12.61
CA GLY A 32 15.02 14.79 12.16
C GLY A 32 15.42 14.68 10.69
N GLU A 33 14.62 13.98 9.86
CA GLU A 33 14.90 13.92 8.41
C GLU A 33 14.79 15.32 7.79
N GLU A 34 15.81 15.71 7.02
CA GLU A 34 15.80 16.96 6.26
C GLU A 34 15.29 16.70 4.84
N LEU A 35 14.11 17.25 4.53
CA LEU A 35 13.52 17.16 3.20
C LEU A 35 13.57 18.51 2.51
N VAL A 36 14.18 18.57 1.33
CA VAL A 36 14.16 19.78 0.51
C VAL A 36 12.75 20.02 -0.06
N PRO A 37 12.36 21.28 -0.35
CA PRO A 37 11.01 21.59 -0.85
C PRO A 37 10.61 20.81 -2.11
N GLY A 38 11.58 20.47 -2.97
CA GLY A 38 11.34 19.64 -4.14
C GLY A 38 10.92 18.20 -3.79
N GLN A 39 11.49 17.61 -2.73
CA GLN A 39 11.11 16.27 -2.27
C GLN A 39 9.68 16.27 -1.72
N TRP A 40 9.29 17.29 -0.95
CA TRP A 40 7.90 17.47 -0.51
C TRP A 40 6.91 17.50 -1.67
N THR A 41 7.23 18.31 -2.69
CA THR A 41 6.39 18.46 -3.87
C THR A 41 6.26 17.11 -4.60
N ALA A 42 7.35 16.39 -4.75
CA ALA A 42 7.35 15.08 -5.40
C ALA A 42 6.54 14.03 -4.62
N ILE A 43 6.63 13.99 -3.29
CA ILE A 43 5.80 13.12 -2.45
C ILE A 43 4.31 13.39 -2.68
N ILE A 44 3.90 14.66 -2.67
CA ILE A 44 2.52 15.06 -2.90
C ILE A 44 2.05 14.65 -4.30
N VAL A 45 2.87 14.87 -5.32
CA VAL A 45 2.56 14.51 -6.71
C VAL A 45 2.40 12.99 -6.87
N ILE A 46 3.28 12.18 -6.26
CA ILE A 46 3.18 10.71 -6.30
C ILE A 46 1.88 10.25 -5.64
N VAL A 47 1.56 10.76 -4.45
CA VAL A 47 0.35 10.36 -3.72
C VAL A 47 -0.91 10.78 -4.47
N ALA A 48 -0.93 11.98 -5.06
CA ALA A 48 -2.03 12.43 -5.91
C ALA A 48 -2.17 11.56 -7.17
N GLY A 49 -1.06 11.17 -7.80
CA GLY A 49 -1.06 10.24 -8.93
C GLY A 49 -1.60 8.87 -8.53
N ALA A 50 -1.16 8.31 -7.40
CA ALA A 50 -1.68 7.03 -6.89
C ALA A 50 -3.20 7.08 -6.61
N PHE A 51 -3.68 8.21 -6.09
CA PHE A 51 -5.11 8.46 -5.90
C PHE A 51 -5.87 8.51 -7.23
N LEU A 52 -5.30 9.19 -8.24
CA LEU A 52 -5.87 9.32 -9.57
C LEU A 52 -5.93 7.97 -10.32
N VAL A 53 -4.90 7.12 -10.21
CA VAL A 53 -4.93 5.74 -10.75
C VAL A 53 -6.08 4.93 -10.13
N SER A 54 -6.33 5.13 -8.85
CA SER A 54 -7.35 4.41 -8.08
C SER A 54 -8.75 4.99 -8.25
N TYR A 55 -8.91 6.07 -9.01
CA TYR A 55 -10.20 6.70 -9.24
C TYR A 55 -11.05 5.88 -10.22
N ARG A 56 -12.29 5.58 -9.84
CA ARG A 56 -13.27 4.93 -10.71
C ARG A 56 -14.50 5.83 -10.83
N ARG A 57 -15.00 6.01 -12.05
CA ARG A 57 -16.20 6.83 -12.31
C ARG A 57 -17.39 6.27 -11.52
N ARG A 58 -18.11 7.19 -10.89
CA ARG A 58 -19.29 6.90 -10.07
C ARG A 58 -20.46 6.50 -10.98
N PRO A 59 -21.29 5.52 -10.62
CA PRO A 59 -22.63 5.41 -11.19
C PRO A 59 -23.41 6.70 -10.86
N GLU A 60 -24.09 7.27 -11.85
CA GLU A 60 -24.94 8.46 -11.64
C GLU A 60 -25.95 8.19 -10.50
N GLY A 61 -25.98 9.07 -9.50
CA GLY A 61 -26.96 9.01 -8.39
C GLY A 61 -26.40 8.69 -6.99
N ALA A 62 -25.12 8.34 -6.82
CA ALA A 62 -24.56 8.13 -5.50
C ALA A 62 -24.27 9.47 -4.77
N SER A 63 -24.87 9.67 -3.60
CA SER A 63 -24.75 10.92 -2.82
C SER A 63 -23.35 11.14 -2.23
N SER A 64 -22.85 12.37 -2.29
CA SER A 64 -21.55 12.81 -1.72
C SER A 64 -21.62 12.94 -0.19
N ARG A 65 -21.83 11.83 0.53
CA ARG A 65 -21.56 11.81 1.98
C ARG A 65 -20.16 11.26 2.18
N PHE A 66 -19.34 11.98 2.95
CA PHE A 66 -18.17 11.38 3.58
C PHE A 66 -18.62 10.09 4.26
N SER A 67 -18.16 8.95 3.75
CA SER A 67 -18.60 7.69 4.33
C SER A 67 -17.99 7.53 5.71
N GLN A 68 -18.65 6.75 6.57
CA GLN A 68 -18.11 6.37 7.87
C GLN A 68 -16.72 5.69 7.76
N ALA A 69 -16.35 5.19 6.57
CA ALA A 69 -15.05 4.60 6.32
C ALA A 69 -13.92 5.63 6.27
N PHE A 70 -14.19 6.88 5.86
CA PHE A 70 -13.16 7.90 5.68
C PHE A 70 -12.30 8.15 6.93
N PRO A 71 -12.87 8.50 8.11
CA PRO A 71 -12.06 8.70 9.31
C PRO A 71 -11.31 7.44 9.75
N ILE A 72 -11.91 6.25 9.55
CA ILE A 72 -11.28 4.96 9.88
C ILE A 72 -10.06 4.72 9.00
N LEU A 73 -10.15 5.01 7.69
CA LEU A 73 -9.07 4.81 6.73
C LEU A 73 -7.94 5.82 6.91
N ILE A 74 -8.27 7.09 7.20
CA ILE A 74 -7.27 8.10 7.56
C ILE A 74 -6.53 7.70 8.83
N ALA A 75 -7.25 7.31 9.88
CA ALA A 75 -6.63 6.82 11.11
C ALA A 75 -5.73 5.60 10.85
N ALA A 76 -6.19 4.65 10.02
CA ALA A 76 -5.39 3.50 9.64
C ALA A 76 -4.11 3.89 8.87
N SER A 77 -4.19 4.87 7.97
CA SER A 77 -3.03 5.38 7.24
C SER A 77 -2.02 6.07 8.17
N LEU A 78 -2.50 6.82 9.17
CA LEU A 78 -1.66 7.47 10.18
C LEU A 78 -0.97 6.42 11.07
N ILE A 79 -1.71 5.44 11.57
CA ILE A 79 -1.14 4.33 12.37
C ILE A 79 -0.09 3.56 11.56
N THR A 80 -0.35 3.35 10.27
CA THR A 80 0.60 2.70 9.37
C THR A 80 1.86 3.56 9.21
N ALA A 81 1.72 4.88 9.07
CA ALA A 81 2.86 5.79 9.00
C ALA A 81 3.71 5.74 10.27
N CYS A 82 3.09 5.78 11.46
CA CYS A 82 3.79 5.61 12.73
C CYS A 82 4.54 4.26 12.79
N SER A 83 3.91 3.17 12.34
CA SER A 83 4.55 1.86 12.28
C SER A 83 5.80 1.87 11.38
N HIS A 84 5.79 2.60 10.27
CA HIS A 84 6.96 2.72 9.39
C HIS A 84 8.08 3.56 10.02
N VAL A 85 7.74 4.68 10.64
CA VAL A 85 8.73 5.54 11.33
C VAL A 85 9.36 4.81 12.52
N PHE A 86 8.57 4.08 13.31
CA PHE A 86 9.11 3.28 14.41
C PHE A 86 9.95 2.11 13.92
N ALA A 87 9.60 1.49 12.79
CA ALA A 87 10.45 0.47 12.18
C ALA A 87 11.79 1.06 11.74
N LYS A 88 11.81 2.30 11.20
CA LYS A 88 13.04 3.03 10.87
C LYS A 88 13.87 3.31 12.12
N SER A 89 13.27 3.88 13.17
CA SER A 89 13.94 4.11 14.46
C SER A 89 14.59 2.84 15.02
N ALA A 90 13.86 1.71 15.02
CA ALA A 90 14.40 0.44 15.50
C ALA A 90 15.61 -0.04 14.68
N LEU A 91 15.59 0.15 13.36
CA LEU A 91 16.74 -0.17 12.50
C LEU A 91 17.93 0.74 12.79
N ASP A 92 17.69 2.03 13.01
CA ASP A 92 18.74 3.02 13.33
C ASP A 92 19.33 2.77 14.74
N ASP A 93 18.53 2.26 15.68
CA ASP A 93 18.96 1.81 17.02
C ASP A 93 19.71 0.46 17.01
N GLY A 94 19.96 -0.12 15.83
CA GLY A 94 20.81 -1.30 15.65
C GLY A 94 20.08 -2.63 15.54
N LEU A 95 18.73 -2.65 15.48
CA LEU A 95 18.04 -3.90 15.13
C LEU A 95 18.33 -4.27 13.67
N THR A 96 18.55 -5.56 13.43
CA THR A 96 18.72 -6.06 12.07
C THR A 96 17.40 -6.07 11.30
N VAL A 97 17.48 -5.98 9.96
CA VAL A 97 16.32 -6.10 9.05
C VAL A 97 15.46 -7.33 9.36
N TRP A 98 16.10 -8.46 9.67
CA TRP A 98 15.46 -9.72 10.01
C TRP A 98 14.69 -9.65 11.33
N MET A 99 15.27 -9.04 12.36
CA MET A 99 14.63 -8.86 13.67
C MET A 99 13.42 -7.92 13.54
N THR A 100 13.58 -6.77 12.90
CA THR A 100 12.49 -5.80 12.69
C THR A 100 11.33 -6.43 11.90
N TYR A 101 11.64 -7.20 10.86
CA TYR A 101 10.62 -7.94 10.12
C TYR A 101 9.93 -8.99 11.00
N SER A 102 10.69 -9.80 11.73
CA SER A 102 10.18 -10.90 12.57
C SER A 102 9.28 -10.39 13.70
N ILE A 103 9.66 -9.29 14.35
CA ILE A 103 8.86 -8.64 15.40
C ILE A 103 7.55 -8.13 14.80
N ARG A 104 7.58 -7.49 13.63
CA ARG A 104 6.38 -6.98 12.96
C ARG A 104 5.43 -8.12 12.59
N THR A 105 5.91 -9.18 11.95
CA THR A 105 5.04 -10.30 11.58
C THR A 105 4.59 -11.12 12.78
N GLY A 106 5.44 -11.30 13.79
CA GLY A 106 5.12 -12.01 15.02
C GLY A 106 4.05 -11.28 15.84
N SER A 107 4.21 -9.97 16.04
CA SER A 107 3.20 -9.14 16.71
C SER A 107 1.87 -9.14 15.97
N MET A 108 1.90 -9.08 14.63
CA MET A 108 0.69 -9.19 13.82
C MET A 108 0.02 -10.55 13.95
N ALA A 109 0.80 -11.64 13.97
CA ALA A 109 0.29 -13.00 14.19
C ALA A 109 -0.37 -13.14 15.58
N VAL A 110 0.27 -12.63 16.63
CA VAL A 110 -0.28 -12.63 18.01
C VAL A 110 -1.58 -11.83 18.08
N ALA A 111 -1.58 -10.61 17.54
CA ALA A 111 -2.75 -9.74 17.54
C ALA A 111 -3.95 -10.37 16.80
N PHE A 112 -3.71 -10.96 15.63
CA PHE A 112 -4.77 -11.61 14.88
C PHE A 112 -5.18 -12.97 15.46
N ALA A 113 -4.27 -13.72 16.09
CA ALA A 113 -4.63 -14.93 16.81
C ALA A 113 -5.58 -14.63 17.98
N ALA A 114 -5.35 -13.53 18.72
CA ALA A 114 -6.24 -13.09 19.79
C ALA A 114 -7.63 -12.68 19.28
N LEU A 115 -7.73 -12.19 18.05
CA LEU A 115 -9.00 -11.81 17.40
C LEU A 115 -9.64 -12.95 16.61
N ALA A 116 -8.96 -14.08 16.44
CA ALA A 116 -9.42 -15.19 15.62
C ALA A 116 -10.58 -15.91 16.31
N LYS A 117 -11.74 -15.96 15.63
CA LYS A 117 -12.87 -16.76 16.09
C LYS A 117 -12.65 -18.24 15.71
N PRO A 118 -12.85 -19.20 16.63
CA PRO A 118 -12.68 -20.63 16.33
C PRO A 118 -13.50 -21.11 15.13
N GLN A 119 -14.71 -20.55 14.96
CA GLN A 119 -15.59 -20.86 13.83
C GLN A 119 -15.00 -20.48 12.48
N GLY A 120 -14.29 -19.34 12.39
CA GLY A 120 -13.63 -18.92 11.15
C GLY A 120 -12.49 -19.84 10.75
N PHE A 121 -11.76 -20.39 11.74
CA PHE A 121 -10.70 -21.35 11.50
C PHE A 121 -11.24 -22.67 10.92
N ILE A 122 -12.33 -23.19 11.49
CA ILE A 122 -12.99 -24.41 10.99
C ILE A 122 -13.50 -24.22 9.55
N GLN A 123 -14.07 -23.05 9.24
CA GLN A 123 -14.54 -22.71 7.89
C GLN A 123 -13.42 -22.60 6.85
N MET A 124 -12.18 -22.35 7.29
CA MET A 124 -11.01 -22.28 6.40
C MET A 124 -10.51 -23.66 5.98
N ILE A 125 -10.67 -24.70 6.81
CA ILE A 125 -10.13 -26.06 6.56
C ILE A 125 -10.58 -26.64 5.21
N PRO A 126 -11.87 -26.58 4.82
CA PRO A 126 -12.30 -27.07 3.51
C PRO A 126 -11.67 -26.31 2.34
N VAL A 127 -11.46 -25.00 2.50
CA VAL A 127 -10.87 -24.12 1.47
C VAL A 127 -9.40 -24.47 1.24
N LEU A 128 -8.67 -24.87 2.30
CA LEU A 128 -7.27 -25.32 2.23
C LEU A 128 -7.09 -26.72 1.61
N ARG A 129 -8.16 -27.46 1.31
CA ARG A 129 -8.03 -28.73 0.58
C ARG A 129 -7.76 -28.54 -0.91
N SER A 130 -8.04 -27.35 -1.46
CA SER A 130 -7.77 -27.02 -2.85
C SER A 130 -6.28 -26.72 -3.03
N TRP A 131 -5.57 -27.56 -3.79
CA TRP A 131 -4.16 -27.32 -4.14
C TRP A 131 -3.95 -25.97 -4.82
N ARG A 132 -4.92 -25.50 -5.62
CA ARG A 132 -4.85 -24.16 -6.24
C ARG A 132 -4.87 -23.06 -5.19
N THR A 133 -5.73 -23.18 -4.19
CA THR A 133 -5.84 -22.19 -3.11
C THR A 133 -4.59 -22.18 -2.24
N VAL A 134 -4.10 -23.37 -1.86
CA VAL A 134 -2.84 -23.50 -1.11
C VAL A 134 -1.68 -22.95 -1.91
N GLY A 135 -1.59 -23.25 -3.22
CA GLY A 135 -0.56 -22.71 -4.10
C GLY A 135 -0.57 -21.18 -4.15
N LEU A 136 -1.76 -20.55 -4.22
CA LEU A 136 -1.89 -19.10 -4.19
C LEU A 136 -1.49 -18.50 -2.83
N ILE A 137 -1.87 -19.13 -1.72
CA ILE A 137 -1.49 -18.68 -0.36
C ILE A 137 0.03 -18.80 -0.19
N VAL A 138 0.64 -19.92 -0.59
CA VAL A 138 2.08 -20.10 -0.48
C VAL A 138 2.82 -19.08 -1.35
N ALA A 139 2.43 -18.92 -2.62
CA ALA A 139 3.06 -17.97 -3.52
C ALA A 139 2.90 -16.52 -3.02
N GLY A 140 1.69 -16.13 -2.61
CA GLY A 140 1.38 -14.77 -2.18
C GLY A 140 1.92 -14.44 -0.79
N ASP A 141 1.51 -15.19 0.22
CA ASP A 141 1.73 -14.86 1.63
C ASP A 141 3.04 -15.43 2.20
N PHE A 142 3.56 -16.54 1.68
CA PHE A 142 4.79 -17.17 2.18
C PHE A 142 6.04 -16.87 1.35
N ILE A 143 5.88 -16.44 0.09
CA ILE A 143 7.00 -16.11 -0.79
C ILE A 143 7.01 -14.62 -1.12
N MET A 144 6.00 -14.13 -1.84
CA MET A 144 6.02 -12.74 -2.35
C MET A 144 5.94 -11.69 -1.24
N ALA A 145 5.01 -11.83 -0.29
CA ALA A 145 4.82 -10.83 0.77
C ALA A 145 6.03 -10.70 1.71
N PRO A 146 6.70 -11.79 2.16
CA PRO A 146 7.94 -11.70 2.93
C PRO A 146 9.07 -11.07 2.14
N ILE A 147 9.30 -11.49 0.89
CA ILE A 147 10.36 -10.93 0.04
C ILE A 147 10.17 -9.43 -0.15
N ALA A 148 8.94 -9.00 -0.48
CA ALA A 148 8.61 -7.59 -0.64
C ALA A 148 8.81 -6.79 0.66
N SER A 149 8.39 -7.37 1.80
CA SER A 149 8.52 -6.72 3.10
C SER A 149 9.96 -6.60 3.58
N ILE A 150 10.78 -7.66 3.40
CA ILE A 150 12.20 -7.64 3.74
C ILE A 150 12.93 -6.63 2.86
N SER A 151 12.63 -6.61 1.56
CA SER A 151 13.20 -5.63 0.62
C SER A 151 12.86 -4.19 1.03
N LEU A 152 11.62 -3.94 1.47
CA LEU A 152 11.20 -2.64 1.96
C LEU A 152 11.92 -2.24 3.26
N ASN A 153 12.08 -3.17 4.20
CA ASN A 153 12.84 -2.93 5.43
C ASN A 153 14.31 -2.67 5.13
N TRP A 154 14.89 -3.34 4.14
CA TRP A 154 16.25 -3.09 3.69
C TRP A 154 16.39 -1.69 3.08
N ALA A 155 15.46 -1.28 2.21
CA ALA A 155 15.42 0.08 1.68
C ALA A 155 15.32 1.11 2.82
N THR A 156 14.46 0.83 3.81
CA THR A 156 14.31 1.66 5.03
C THR A 156 15.61 1.75 5.82
N SER A 157 16.38 0.67 5.95
CA SER A 157 17.66 0.73 6.67
C SER A 157 18.73 1.55 5.96
N LEU A 158 18.63 1.70 4.63
CA LEU A 158 19.66 2.37 3.81
C LEU A 158 19.39 3.86 3.57
N GLY A 159 18.16 4.34 3.76
CA GLY A 159 17.80 5.71 3.42
C GLY A 159 16.69 6.29 4.29
N ALA A 160 16.29 7.51 3.94
CA ALA A 160 15.21 8.23 4.60
C ALA A 160 13.86 7.50 4.40
N ILE A 161 13.12 7.25 5.49
CA ILE A 161 11.85 6.52 5.43
C ILE A 161 10.78 7.31 4.67
N SER A 162 10.86 8.65 4.68
CA SER A 162 10.02 9.53 3.87
C SER A 162 10.10 9.23 2.37
N LEU A 163 11.32 9.11 1.84
CA LEU A 163 11.56 8.79 0.43
C LEU A 163 11.15 7.35 0.10
N VAL A 164 11.49 6.41 0.96
CA VAL A 164 11.14 4.98 0.80
C VAL A 164 9.62 4.79 0.79
N ALA A 165 8.89 5.48 1.68
CA ALA A 165 7.43 5.43 1.72
C ALA A 165 6.79 6.07 0.48
N ALA A 166 7.35 7.16 -0.03
CA ALA A 166 6.90 7.80 -1.27
C ALA A 166 7.06 6.87 -2.47
N LEU A 167 8.21 6.20 -2.60
CA LEU A 167 8.43 5.16 -3.62
C LEU A 167 7.46 3.99 -3.43
N ALA A 168 7.20 3.56 -2.20
CA ALA A 168 6.24 2.50 -1.91
C ALA A 168 4.79 2.89 -2.29
N ALA A 169 4.47 4.17 -2.37
CA ALA A 169 3.17 4.67 -2.82
C ALA A 169 2.90 4.40 -4.30
N THR A 170 3.92 4.05 -5.08
CA THR A 170 3.81 3.73 -6.51
C THR A 170 3.28 2.32 -6.76
N ARG A 171 2.99 1.54 -5.72
CA ARG A 171 2.38 0.20 -5.83
C ARG A 171 1.15 0.14 -6.75
N PRO A 172 0.16 1.07 -6.68
CA PRO A 172 -0.99 1.02 -7.57
C PRO A 172 -0.63 1.12 -9.04
N PHE A 173 0.47 1.82 -9.37
CA PHE A 173 1.00 1.85 -10.73
C PHE A 173 1.49 0.46 -11.17
N PHE A 174 2.33 -0.21 -10.37
CA PHE A 174 2.80 -1.56 -10.71
C PHE A 174 1.65 -2.56 -10.81
N VAL A 175 0.66 -2.46 -9.91
CA VAL A 175 -0.55 -3.29 -9.97
C VAL A 175 -1.30 -3.05 -11.28
N PHE A 176 -1.51 -1.78 -11.67
CA PHE A 176 -2.16 -1.44 -12.94
C PHE A 176 -1.36 -1.90 -14.17
N MET A 177 -0.04 -1.75 -14.15
CA MET A 177 0.82 -2.20 -15.24
C MET A 177 0.76 -3.71 -15.40
N VAL A 178 0.92 -4.45 -14.30
CA VAL A 178 0.85 -5.92 -14.28
C VAL A 178 -0.55 -6.38 -14.69
N SER A 179 -1.62 -5.80 -14.13
CA SER A 179 -2.99 -6.16 -14.49
C SER A 179 -3.28 -5.91 -15.97
N SER A 180 -2.82 -4.78 -16.52
CA SER A 180 -2.94 -4.47 -17.95
C SER A 180 -2.20 -5.48 -18.83
N LEU A 181 -0.96 -5.83 -18.48
CA LEU A 181 -0.17 -6.83 -19.21
C LEU A 181 -0.86 -8.20 -19.22
N PHE A 182 -1.35 -8.66 -18.06
CA PHE A 182 -2.02 -9.97 -17.93
C PHE A 182 -3.47 -9.98 -18.47
N SER A 183 -4.13 -8.82 -18.59
CA SER A 183 -5.47 -8.68 -19.19
C SER A 183 -5.48 -8.90 -20.73
N THR A 184 -4.30 -8.99 -21.36
CA THR A 184 -4.16 -9.23 -22.80
C THR A 184 -4.62 -10.65 -23.18
N GLN A 185 -5.86 -10.76 -23.71
CA GLN A 185 -6.57 -11.86 -24.41
C GLN A 185 -6.41 -13.36 -24.03
N ARG A 186 -5.31 -13.82 -23.42
CA ARG A 186 -5.08 -15.24 -23.07
C ARG A 186 -5.35 -15.57 -21.60
N ILE A 187 -5.38 -14.60 -20.69
CA ILE A 187 -5.56 -14.83 -19.25
C ILE A 187 -6.60 -13.83 -18.70
N ARG A 188 -7.89 -14.14 -18.86
CA ARG A 188 -9.00 -13.38 -18.23
C ARG A 188 -9.07 -13.63 -16.71
N LEU A 189 -7.97 -13.43 -15.97
CA LEU A 189 -7.97 -13.59 -14.52
C LEU A 189 -8.52 -12.35 -13.79
N LEU A 190 -8.39 -11.15 -14.38
CA LEU A 190 -8.89 -9.90 -13.81
C LEU A 190 -9.89 -9.23 -14.75
N ASN A 191 -11.14 -9.09 -14.30
CA ASN A 191 -12.17 -8.30 -14.98
C ASN A 191 -11.90 -6.80 -14.77
N GLU A 192 -10.79 -6.29 -15.30
CA GLU A 192 -10.55 -4.85 -15.34
C GLU A 192 -11.11 -4.31 -16.67
N PRO A 193 -12.24 -3.57 -16.66
CA PRO A 193 -12.70 -2.90 -17.86
C PRO A 193 -11.69 -1.81 -18.19
N LEU A 194 -10.84 -2.05 -19.19
CA LEU A 194 -10.06 -1.02 -19.86
C LEU A 194 -11.03 -0.16 -20.68
N GLU A 195 -11.93 0.57 -20.00
CA GLU A 195 -12.80 1.54 -20.63
C GLU A 195 -11.93 2.64 -21.23
N ARG A 196 -12.03 2.83 -22.55
CA ARG A 196 -11.26 3.83 -23.30
C ARG A 196 -11.38 5.24 -22.71
N GLU A 197 -12.48 5.53 -22.03
CA GLU A 197 -12.75 6.80 -21.36
C GLU A 197 -11.90 7.07 -20.10
N THR A 198 -11.27 6.04 -19.51
CA THR A 198 -10.45 6.18 -18.29
C THR A 198 -8.94 6.11 -18.55
N ILE A 199 -8.54 5.81 -19.80
CA ILE A 199 -7.12 5.65 -20.17
C ILE A 199 -6.34 6.96 -20.01
N SER A 200 -6.92 8.10 -20.38
CA SER A 200 -6.27 9.42 -20.25
C SER A 200 -5.96 9.77 -18.79
N LEU A 201 -6.91 9.51 -17.89
CA LEU A 201 -6.73 9.71 -16.44
C LEU A 201 -5.62 8.79 -15.90
N LYS A 202 -5.60 7.52 -16.31
CA LYS A 202 -4.56 6.57 -15.90
C LYS A 202 -3.18 6.94 -16.45
N LEU A 203 -3.09 7.47 -17.67
CA LEU A 203 -1.85 7.98 -18.26
C LEU A 203 -1.35 9.26 -17.56
N ALA A 204 -2.25 10.18 -17.21
CA ALA A 204 -1.89 11.37 -16.44
C ALA A 204 -1.37 10.98 -15.05
N ALA A 205 -2.07 10.07 -14.39
CA ALA A 205 -1.67 9.53 -13.10
C ALA A 205 -0.31 8.82 -13.15
N LEU A 206 -0.05 8.07 -14.23
CA LEU A 206 1.24 7.46 -14.51
C LEU A 206 2.35 8.51 -14.65
N ALA A 207 2.11 9.55 -15.45
CA ALA A 207 3.08 10.63 -15.65
C ALA A 207 3.40 11.35 -14.34
N MET A 208 2.39 11.58 -13.49
CA MET A 208 2.59 12.13 -12.15
C MET A 208 3.47 11.24 -11.27
N ILE A 209 3.18 9.94 -11.22
CA ILE A 209 3.95 8.99 -10.40
C ILE A 209 5.41 8.90 -10.90
N VAL A 210 5.61 8.71 -12.21
CA VAL A 210 6.95 8.59 -12.80
C VAL A 210 7.73 9.89 -12.67
N GLY A 211 7.11 11.04 -12.96
CA GLY A 211 7.72 12.35 -12.82
C GLY A 211 8.10 12.67 -11.38
N GLY A 212 7.22 12.32 -10.42
CA GLY A 212 7.51 12.45 -9.00
C GLY A 212 8.67 11.57 -8.55
N ILE A 213 8.73 10.30 -8.98
CA ILE A 213 9.88 9.43 -8.69
C ILE A 213 11.17 10.02 -9.27
N ALA A 214 11.14 10.46 -10.53
CA ALA A 214 12.31 11.04 -11.18
C ALA A 214 12.80 12.28 -10.42
N ALA A 215 11.89 13.15 -10.01
CA ALA A 215 12.22 14.30 -9.17
C ALA A 215 12.84 13.89 -7.83
N LEU A 216 12.28 12.89 -7.13
CA LEU A 216 12.88 12.37 -5.89
C LEU A 216 14.27 11.79 -6.08
N SER A 217 14.54 11.16 -7.23
CA SER A 217 15.85 10.56 -7.50
C SER A 217 16.94 11.56 -7.87
N LEU A 218 16.55 12.78 -8.28
CA LEU A 218 17.46 13.83 -8.74
C LEU A 218 17.73 14.92 -7.67
N LEU A 219 17.02 14.87 -6.54
CA LEU A 219 17.05 15.85 -5.45
C LEU A 219 17.59 15.23 -4.17
#